data_AF-A0A0A9A154-F1
#
_entry.id   AF-A0A0A9A154-F1
#
_cell.length_a   1.000
_cell.length_b   1.000
_cell.length_c   1.000
_cell.angle_alpha   90.00
_cell.angle_beta   90.00
_cell.angle_gamma   90.00
#
_symmetry.space_group_name_H-M   'P 1'
#
loop_
_entity.id
_entity.type
_entity.pdbx_description
1 polymer ?
#
loop_
_entity_poly.entity_id
_entity_poly.type
_entity_poly.pdbx_seq_one_letter_code
_entity_poly.pdbx_strand_id
1 'polypeptide(L)'
;MANLDCLEVMFQNINATGASSVIPRGTRNETPIDVGEDDVEEKTPVAKEKKGGKRSAIDVDPPQDQKKKARNPIDVDPPQDQKKKARNPMVRQVTKLVKVISTGKSKNALKTKEEIIALMEDVVQAEASEGSDEHLIASKLFVKLEYRAVWFSLKTNEGKMAWLKRMYDDRKKN
;
A
#
# COMPACT_ATOMS: atom_id res chain seq x y z
N MET A 1 17.70 24.10 13.97
CA MET A 1 16.74 24.79 13.06
C MET A 1 17.16 24.73 11.59
N ALA A 2 18.43 24.48 11.25
CA ALA A 2 19.04 24.63 9.92
C ALA A 2 18.46 23.88 8.69
N ASN A 3 17.42 23.05 8.80
CA ASN A 3 16.89 22.31 7.64
C ASN A 3 15.81 23.11 6.86
N LEU A 4 15.08 24.00 7.54
CA LEU A 4 14.04 24.82 6.90
C LEU A 4 14.63 25.96 6.08
N ASP A 5 15.69 26.59 6.57
CA ASP A 5 16.40 27.68 5.87
C ASP A 5 17.00 27.19 4.54
N CYS A 6 17.46 25.94 4.50
CA CYS A 6 17.98 25.29 3.30
C CYS A 6 16.88 25.04 2.25
N LEU A 7 15.66 24.70 2.69
CA LEU A 7 14.51 24.58 1.80
C LEU A 7 14.09 25.94 1.24
N GLU A 8 14.04 26.99 2.06
CA GLU A 8 13.68 28.35 1.61
C GLU A 8 14.57 28.81 0.45
N VAL A 9 15.90 28.64 0.56
CA VAL A 9 16.86 28.96 -0.50
C VAL A 9 16.61 28.15 -1.79
N MET A 10 16.15 26.90 -1.70
CA MET A 10 15.86 26.08 -2.88
C MET A 10 14.62 26.53 -3.67
N PHE A 11 13.70 27.28 -3.06
CA PHE A 11 12.42 27.66 -3.69
C PHE A 11 12.33 29.15 -4.09
N GLN A 12 13.23 30.02 -3.64
CA GLN A 12 13.19 31.48 -3.90
C GLN A 12 13.12 31.90 -5.38
N ASN A 13 13.54 31.06 -6.33
CA ASN A 13 13.60 31.40 -7.76
C ASN A 13 12.78 30.46 -8.68
N ILE A 14 11.95 29.56 -8.14
CA ILE A 14 11.19 28.59 -8.93
C ILE A 14 9.87 29.20 -9.44
N ASN A 15 9.92 29.75 -10.65
CA ASN A 15 8.74 30.27 -11.35
C ASN A 15 8.18 29.24 -12.35
N ALA A 16 7.15 28.50 -11.95
CA ALA A 16 6.49 27.48 -12.78
C ALA A 16 5.41 28.10 -13.69
N THR A 17 5.80 28.87 -14.71
CA THR A 17 4.87 29.62 -15.60
C THR A 17 4.10 28.73 -16.60
N GLY A 18 4.29 27.41 -16.61
CA GLY A 18 3.61 26.46 -17.49
C GLY A 18 3.99 26.53 -18.99
N ALA A 19 4.60 27.63 -19.44
CA ALA A 19 4.88 27.94 -20.85
C ALA A 19 5.82 26.97 -21.58
N SER A 20 6.55 26.12 -20.85
CA SER A 20 7.43 25.08 -21.43
C SER A 20 6.77 23.68 -21.51
N SER A 21 5.49 23.55 -21.16
CA SER A 21 4.78 22.27 -21.20
C SER A 21 4.41 21.90 -22.64
N VAL A 22 5.22 21.06 -23.28
CA VAL A 22 4.94 20.48 -24.60
C VAL A 22 4.69 18.98 -24.43
N ILE A 23 3.52 18.51 -24.87
CA ILE A 23 3.24 17.08 -25.01
C ILE A 23 3.68 16.67 -26.43
N PRO A 24 4.67 15.77 -26.60
CA PRO A 24 5.04 15.27 -27.91
C PRO A 24 3.85 14.51 -28.52
N ARG A 25 3.29 15.06 -29.60
CA ARG A 25 2.15 14.46 -30.29
C ARG A 25 2.65 13.29 -31.14
N GLY A 26 2.70 12.10 -30.55
CA GLY A 26 2.98 10.86 -31.28
C GLY A 26 2.05 10.69 -32.48
N THR A 27 2.61 10.37 -33.64
CA THR A 27 1.85 10.06 -34.86
C THR A 27 0.95 8.86 -34.60
N ARG A 28 -0.37 9.08 -34.67
CA ARG A 28 -1.35 8.00 -34.58
C ARG A 28 -1.35 7.22 -35.88
N ASN A 29 -0.77 6.02 -35.84
CA ASN A 29 -1.12 4.96 -36.77
C ASN A 29 -2.25 4.17 -36.09
N GLU A 30 -3.48 4.36 -36.56
CA GLU A 30 -4.67 3.80 -35.92
C GLU A 30 -4.89 2.36 -36.38
N THR A 31 -4.45 1.39 -35.58
CA THR A 31 -4.91 0.00 -35.66
C THR A 31 -5.78 -0.30 -34.45
N PRO A 32 -7.09 -0.58 -34.62
CA PRO A 32 -7.93 -1.03 -33.52
C PRO A 32 -7.34 -2.25 -32.84
N ILE A 33 -7.22 -2.22 -31.51
CA ILE A 33 -6.88 -3.40 -30.72
C ILE A 33 -8.17 -4.18 -30.54
N ASP A 34 -8.29 -5.27 -31.27
CA ASP A 34 -9.36 -6.25 -31.09
C ASP A 34 -9.19 -6.93 -29.73
N VAL A 35 -10.15 -6.75 -28.83
CA VAL A 35 -10.14 -7.37 -27.50
C VAL A 35 -10.88 -8.68 -27.63
N GLY A 36 -10.15 -9.72 -28.02
CA GLY A 36 -10.67 -11.09 -28.01
C GLY A 36 -11.05 -11.50 -26.58
N GLU A 37 -12.32 -11.81 -26.38
CA GLU A 37 -12.81 -12.45 -25.16
C GLU A 37 -12.48 -13.95 -25.25
N ASP A 38 -11.57 -14.42 -24.39
CA ASP A 38 -11.33 -15.86 -24.18
C ASP A 38 -12.56 -16.48 -23.51
N ASP A 39 -13.45 -17.10 -24.29
CA ASP A 39 -14.53 -17.96 -23.79
C ASP A 39 -14.20 -19.43 -24.06
N VAL A 40 -14.29 -20.26 -23.03
CA VAL A 40 -13.82 -21.65 -23.05
C VAL A 40 -14.98 -22.59 -23.39
N GLU A 41 -15.02 -23.03 -24.65
CA GLU A 41 -16.05 -23.95 -25.14
C GLU A 41 -15.76 -25.42 -24.74
N GLU A 42 -16.58 -26.02 -23.86
CA GLU A 42 -16.70 -27.49 -23.82
C GLU A 42 -18.13 -28.00 -23.50
N LYS A 43 -18.73 -28.65 -24.51
CA LYS A 43 -19.79 -29.69 -24.49
C LYS A 43 -21.24 -29.33 -24.08
N THR A 44 -22.10 -29.54 -25.08
CA THR A 44 -23.56 -29.77 -25.05
C THR A 44 -23.88 -31.24 -24.63
N PRO A 45 -25.13 -31.80 -24.60
CA PRO A 45 -26.41 -31.27 -25.11
C PRO A 45 -27.73 -31.59 -24.32
N VAL A 46 -28.87 -31.22 -24.93
CA VAL A 46 -30.25 -31.81 -24.86
C VAL A 46 -31.38 -31.08 -24.07
N ALA A 47 -32.14 -30.28 -24.82
CA ALA A 47 -33.62 -30.14 -24.87
C ALA A 47 -34.51 -29.82 -23.63
N LYS A 48 -35.36 -28.77 -23.75
CA LYS A 48 -36.80 -28.90 -24.14
C LYS A 48 -37.57 -27.56 -24.27
N GLU A 49 -38.40 -27.51 -25.32
CA GLU A 49 -39.66 -26.78 -25.56
C GLU A 49 -40.22 -25.61 -24.69
N LYS A 50 -40.75 -24.62 -25.45
CA LYS A 50 -42.12 -24.01 -25.43
C LYS A 50 -42.37 -22.59 -24.87
N LYS A 51 -42.92 -21.74 -25.78
CA LYS A 51 -43.85 -20.59 -25.61
C LYS A 51 -43.31 -19.38 -24.80
N GLY A 52 -43.57 -18.11 -25.13
CA GLY A 52 -44.42 -17.50 -26.18
C GLY A 52 -45.32 -16.40 -25.57
N GLY A 53 -45.16 -15.14 -25.94
CA GLY A 53 -45.91 -14.02 -25.32
C GLY A 53 -45.76 -12.68 -26.06
N LYS A 54 -46.89 -12.03 -26.33
CA LYS A 54 -47.13 -10.89 -27.26
C LYS A 54 -46.48 -9.53 -26.90
N ARG A 55 -46.59 -8.61 -27.87
CA ARG A 55 -46.12 -7.20 -27.92
C ARG A 55 -47.08 -6.21 -27.24
N SER A 56 -46.75 -4.91 -27.36
CA SER A 56 -47.57 -3.69 -27.14
C SER A 56 -47.55 -3.14 -25.68
N ALA A 57 -47.57 -1.82 -25.42
CA ALA A 57 -47.45 -0.64 -26.29
C ALA A 57 -46.76 0.54 -25.53
N ILE A 58 -46.45 1.62 -26.25
CA ILE A 58 -45.97 2.93 -25.74
C ILE A 58 -47.18 3.87 -25.61
N ASP A 59 -47.20 4.77 -24.60
CA ASP A 59 -47.79 6.14 -24.59
C ASP A 59 -47.58 6.73 -23.17
N VAL A 60 -46.74 7.76 -22.91
CA VAL A 60 -46.90 9.24 -23.07
C VAL A 60 -47.64 9.95 -21.91
N ASP A 61 -46.90 10.83 -21.21
CA ASP A 61 -47.19 11.74 -20.06
C ASP A 61 -48.05 13.00 -20.41
N PRO A 62 -48.36 13.97 -19.49
CA PRO A 62 -48.48 14.03 -18.01
C PRO A 62 -49.88 14.67 -17.61
N PRO A 63 -50.08 15.81 -16.87
CA PRO A 63 -49.52 16.41 -15.63
C PRO A 63 -50.59 16.88 -14.55
N GLN A 64 -50.11 17.60 -13.50
CA GLN A 64 -50.81 18.51 -12.53
C GLN A 64 -51.50 17.92 -11.26
N ASP A 65 -51.75 18.67 -10.16
CA ASP A 65 -51.01 19.69 -9.36
C ASP A 65 -51.87 20.03 -8.09
N GLN A 66 -51.26 20.56 -7.01
CA GLN A 66 -51.92 21.17 -5.81
C GLN A 66 -52.64 20.18 -4.83
N LYS A 67 -52.83 20.43 -3.52
CA LYS A 67 -52.79 21.66 -2.68
C LYS A 67 -52.43 21.36 -1.19
N LYS A 68 -52.20 22.41 -0.40
CA LYS A 68 -51.47 22.41 0.91
C LYS A 68 -52.37 22.45 2.17
N LYS A 69 -51.88 21.94 3.31
CA LYS A 69 -51.94 22.45 4.73
C LYS A 69 -51.52 21.30 5.70
N ALA A 70 -50.97 21.52 6.91
CA ALA A 70 -50.82 22.72 7.74
C ALA A 70 -49.42 22.83 8.41
N ARG A 71 -49.20 23.92 9.18
CA ARG A 71 -47.93 24.33 9.79
C ARG A 71 -47.60 23.56 11.09
N ASN A 72 -46.31 23.49 11.43
CA ASN A 72 -45.81 23.39 12.82
C ASN A 72 -44.55 24.28 12.98
N PRO A 73 -44.12 24.61 14.21
CA PRO A 73 -43.36 25.84 14.48
C PRO A 73 -41.91 25.87 13.99
N ILE A 74 -41.38 27.09 13.88
CA ILE A 74 -39.98 27.37 13.58
C ILE A 74 -39.20 27.26 14.90
N ASP A 75 -38.47 26.17 15.09
CA ASP A 75 -37.30 26.19 15.96
C ASP A 75 -36.15 26.85 15.17
N VAL A 76 -35.70 28.01 15.66
CA VAL A 76 -34.58 28.75 15.04
C VAL A 76 -33.28 28.14 15.55
N ASP A 77 -32.94 26.98 15.02
CA ASP A 77 -31.59 26.43 15.15
C ASP A 77 -30.64 27.40 14.40
N PRO A 78 -29.65 28.02 15.07
CA PRO A 78 -28.73 28.93 14.38
C PRO A 78 -28.00 28.16 13.30
N PRO A 79 -27.93 28.64 12.04
CA PRO A 79 -27.15 27.97 11.01
C PRO A 79 -25.69 27.96 11.43
N GLN A 80 -25.24 26.85 12.03
CA GLN A 80 -23.82 26.58 12.25
C GLN A 80 -23.20 26.22 10.89
N ASP A 81 -23.10 27.23 10.04
CA ASP A 81 -22.32 27.24 8.80
C ASP A 81 -20.82 27.25 9.13
N GLN A 82 -20.42 26.33 10.02
CA GLN A 82 -19.08 25.79 10.04
C GLN A 82 -18.89 25.02 8.73
N LYS A 83 -18.67 25.78 7.64
CA LYS A 83 -17.92 25.31 6.48
C LYS A 83 -16.56 24.85 7.00
N LYS A 84 -16.49 23.61 7.47
CA LYS A 84 -15.25 22.89 7.80
C LYS A 84 -14.43 22.89 6.52
N LYS A 85 -13.60 23.94 6.34
CA LYS A 85 -12.91 24.26 5.08
C LYS A 85 -12.35 22.97 4.52
N ALA A 86 -12.93 22.51 3.40
CA ALA A 86 -12.69 21.16 2.92
C ALA A 86 -11.19 20.99 2.72
N ARG A 87 -10.55 20.23 3.62
CA ARG A 87 -9.08 20.17 3.75
C ARG A 87 -8.50 19.94 2.36
N ASN A 88 -7.64 20.88 1.93
CA ASN A 88 -7.18 21.04 0.54
C ASN A 88 -6.88 19.66 -0.10
N PRO A 89 -7.37 19.39 -1.33
CA PRO A 89 -7.23 18.08 -1.97
C PRO A 89 -5.77 17.56 -1.99
N MET A 90 -4.79 18.44 -2.19
CA MET A 90 -3.36 18.12 -2.10
C MET A 90 -2.99 17.63 -0.69
N VAL A 91 -3.43 18.33 0.36
CA VAL A 91 -3.17 17.95 1.76
C VAL A 91 -3.81 16.61 2.12
N ARG A 92 -4.97 16.27 1.51
CA ARG A 92 -5.56 14.92 1.63
C ARG A 92 -4.68 13.85 0.98
N GLN A 93 -4.15 14.12 -0.22
CA GLN A 93 -3.24 13.19 -0.91
C GLN A 93 -1.93 12.98 -0.13
N VAL A 94 -1.28 14.06 0.32
CA VAL A 94 -0.07 13.98 1.16
C VAL A 94 -0.34 13.21 2.46
N THR A 95 -1.48 13.43 3.12
CA THR A 95 -1.85 12.64 4.32
C THR A 95 -2.02 11.15 4.02
N LYS A 96 -2.60 10.79 2.86
CA LYS A 96 -2.70 9.38 2.43
C LYS A 96 -1.30 8.78 2.21
N LEU A 97 -0.41 9.47 1.52
CA LEU A 97 0.96 9.02 1.27
C LEU A 97 1.74 8.81 2.58
N VAL A 98 1.71 9.80 3.49
CA VAL A 98 2.33 9.66 4.83
C VAL A 98 1.76 8.46 5.58
N LYS A 99 0.42 8.27 5.58
CA LYS A 99 -0.20 7.11 6.23
C LYS A 99 0.27 5.78 5.61
N VAL A 100 0.40 5.69 4.29
CA VAL A 100 0.92 4.50 3.60
C VAL A 100 2.38 4.24 3.98
N ILE A 101 3.24 5.26 3.97
CA ILE A 101 4.65 5.16 4.32
C ILE A 101 4.83 4.70 5.78
N SER A 102 4.13 5.35 6.73
CA SER A 102 4.17 4.95 8.14
C SER A 102 3.65 3.52 8.37
N THR A 103 2.58 3.13 7.68
CA THR A 103 2.02 1.77 7.77
C THR A 103 2.93 0.71 7.13
N GLY A 104 3.60 1.05 6.02
CA GLY A 104 4.59 0.16 5.40
C GLY A 104 5.81 -0.04 6.30
N LYS A 105 6.30 1.04 6.91
CA LYS A 105 7.45 0.98 7.84
C LYS A 105 7.12 0.20 9.12
N SER A 106 5.92 0.33 9.68
CA SER A 106 5.52 -0.49 10.85
C SER A 106 5.36 -1.97 10.49
N LYS A 107 4.72 -2.30 9.36
CA LYS A 107 4.60 -3.69 8.88
C LYS A 107 5.96 -4.34 8.63
N ASN A 108 6.90 -3.63 8.02
CA ASN A 108 8.25 -4.15 7.77
C ASN A 108 9.04 -4.31 9.09
N ALA A 109 8.86 -3.41 10.06
CA ALA A 109 9.46 -3.53 11.38
C ALA A 109 8.91 -4.72 12.18
N LEU A 110 7.61 -5.04 12.07
CA LEU A 110 7.02 -6.24 12.68
C LEU A 110 7.59 -7.52 12.07
N LYS A 111 7.59 -7.63 10.73
CA LYS A 111 8.22 -8.75 10.01
C LYS A 111 9.69 -8.95 10.41
N THR A 112 10.45 -7.85 10.54
CA THR A 112 11.85 -7.89 10.97
C THR A 112 12.01 -8.47 12.38
N LYS A 113 11.09 -8.16 13.30
CA LYS A 113 11.10 -8.72 14.66
C LYS A 113 10.76 -10.20 14.67
N GLU A 114 9.70 -10.59 13.96
CA GLU A 114 9.26 -11.98 13.81
C GLU A 114 10.38 -12.85 13.21
N GLU A 115 11.05 -12.36 12.17
CA GLU A 115 12.22 -13.00 11.55
C GLU A 115 13.41 -13.12 12.51
N ILE A 116 13.71 -12.10 13.31
CA ILE A 116 14.80 -12.16 14.31
C ILE A 116 14.47 -13.15 15.43
N ILE A 117 13.22 -13.25 15.87
CA ILE A 117 12.81 -14.24 16.89
C ILE A 117 13.02 -15.66 16.36
N ALA A 118 12.52 -15.97 15.16
CA ALA A 118 12.71 -17.28 14.52
C ALA A 118 14.21 -17.61 14.29
N LEU A 119 15.03 -16.60 13.97
CA LEU A 119 16.48 -16.77 13.85
C LEU A 119 17.17 -17.07 15.19
N MET A 120 16.71 -16.47 16.31
CA MET A 120 17.25 -16.80 17.63
C MET A 120 16.86 -18.20 18.09
N GLU A 121 15.66 -18.68 17.71
CA GLU A 121 15.26 -20.09 17.91
C GLU A 121 16.13 -21.05 17.09
N ASP A 122 16.41 -20.73 15.82
CA ASP A 122 17.32 -21.51 14.95
C ASP A 122 18.78 -21.49 15.44
N VAL A 123 19.23 -20.43 16.13
CA VAL A 123 20.54 -20.38 16.81
C VAL A 123 20.60 -21.40 17.95
N VAL A 124 19.54 -21.52 18.76
CA VAL A 124 19.46 -22.53 19.83
C VAL A 124 19.42 -23.95 19.25
N GLN A 125 18.69 -24.16 18.14
CA GLN A 125 18.69 -25.43 17.39
C GLN A 125 20.05 -25.76 16.77
N ALA A 126 20.87 -24.74 16.48
CA ALA A 126 22.25 -24.89 16.00
C ALA A 126 23.28 -25.11 17.12
N GLU A 127 22.86 -25.46 18.35
CA GLU A 127 23.69 -25.76 19.53
C GLU A 127 24.25 -24.55 20.30
N ALA A 128 23.86 -23.31 19.97
CA ALA A 128 24.14 -22.14 20.79
C ALA A 128 23.10 -21.99 21.92
N SER A 129 23.33 -22.69 23.03
CA SER A 129 22.53 -22.59 24.26
C SER A 129 22.32 -21.14 24.68
N GLU A 130 21.13 -20.82 25.20
CA GLU A 130 20.85 -19.51 25.78
C GLU A 130 21.91 -19.13 26.83
N GLY A 131 22.41 -17.90 26.76
CA GLY A 131 23.49 -17.41 27.60
C GLY A 131 24.92 -17.74 27.14
N SER A 132 25.12 -18.53 26.07
CA SER A 132 26.46 -18.73 25.48
C SER A 132 26.96 -17.47 24.76
N ASP A 133 28.28 -17.40 24.54
CA ASP A 133 28.90 -16.32 23.78
C ASP A 133 28.40 -16.27 22.31
N GLU A 134 28.12 -17.44 21.71
CA GLU A 134 27.53 -17.58 20.38
C GLU A 134 26.08 -17.07 20.35
N HIS A 135 25.27 -17.39 21.36
CA HIS A 135 23.91 -16.87 21.47
C HIS A 135 23.92 -15.33 21.67
N LEU A 136 24.83 -14.83 22.50
CA LEU A 136 25.00 -13.40 22.74
C LEU A 136 25.47 -12.64 21.49
N ILE A 137 26.41 -13.18 20.70
CA ILE A 137 26.85 -12.51 19.46
C ILE A 137 25.77 -12.56 18.38
N ALA A 138 25.03 -13.68 18.25
CA ALA A 138 23.93 -13.80 17.29
C ALA A 138 22.87 -12.69 17.49
N SER A 139 22.47 -12.44 18.74
CA SER A 139 21.50 -11.38 19.09
C SER A 139 21.92 -9.98 18.63
N LYS A 140 23.23 -9.73 18.49
CA LYS A 140 23.81 -8.47 18.02
C LYS A 140 23.94 -8.42 16.49
N LEU A 141 24.20 -9.57 15.87
CA LEU A 141 24.37 -9.68 14.42
C LEU A 141 23.03 -9.56 13.69
N PHE A 142 21.98 -10.26 14.14
CA PHE A 142 20.72 -10.33 13.40
C PHE A 142 19.92 -9.03 13.34
N VAL A 143 20.33 -8.00 14.08
CA VAL A 143 19.83 -6.62 13.90
C VAL A 143 20.09 -6.10 12.47
N LYS A 144 21.16 -6.58 11.80
CA LYS A 144 21.46 -6.23 10.40
C LYS A 144 20.98 -7.29 9.42
N LEU A 145 20.36 -6.86 8.32
CA LEU A 145 19.90 -7.75 7.23
C LEU A 145 21.05 -8.56 6.61
N GLU A 146 22.23 -7.95 6.44
CA GLU A 146 23.42 -8.58 5.84
C GLU A 146 23.84 -9.85 6.59
N TYR A 147 23.92 -9.79 7.92
CA TYR A 147 24.28 -10.94 8.74
C TYR A 147 23.20 -12.02 8.77
N ARG A 148 21.92 -11.64 8.65
CA ARG A 148 20.82 -12.61 8.48
C ARG A 148 20.91 -13.34 7.13
N ALA A 149 21.23 -12.63 6.05
CA ALA A 149 21.46 -13.24 4.74
C ALA A 149 22.67 -14.20 4.75
N VAL A 150 23.76 -13.85 5.44
CA VAL A 150 24.89 -14.76 5.67
C VAL A 150 24.43 -16.01 6.44
N TRP A 151 23.68 -15.84 7.53
CA TRP A 151 23.18 -16.96 8.33
C TRP A 151 22.32 -17.93 7.50
N PHE A 152 21.36 -17.42 6.72
CA PHE A 152 20.54 -18.25 5.84
C PHE A 152 21.33 -18.95 4.71
N SER A 153 22.53 -18.48 4.37
CA SER A 153 23.41 -19.18 3.42
C SER A 153 24.11 -20.41 4.02
N LEU A 154 24.19 -20.51 5.35
CA LEU A 154 24.86 -21.59 6.07
C LEU A 154 23.93 -22.79 6.26
N LYS A 155 24.24 -23.89 5.57
CA LYS A 155 23.41 -25.11 5.53
C LYS A 155 23.61 -26.07 6.71
N THR A 156 24.72 -25.97 7.43
CA THR A 156 25.09 -26.88 8.53
C THR A 156 25.14 -26.14 9.87
N ASN A 157 24.69 -26.80 10.93
CA ASN A 157 24.74 -26.26 12.29
C ASN A 157 26.18 -26.01 12.75
N GLU A 158 27.11 -26.91 12.40
CA GLU A 158 28.54 -26.70 12.61
C GLU A 158 29.06 -25.44 11.89
N GLY A 159 28.64 -25.20 10.65
CA GLY A 159 29.02 -24.01 9.88
C GLY A 159 28.47 -22.72 10.50
N LYS A 160 27.20 -22.75 10.94
CA LYS A 160 26.54 -21.69 11.72
C LYS A 160 27.33 -21.37 13.00
N MET A 161 27.69 -22.38 13.80
CA MET A 161 28.45 -22.21 15.04
C MET A 161 29.89 -21.74 14.81
N ALA A 162 30.59 -22.31 13.84
CA ALA A 162 31.94 -21.88 13.48
C ALA A 162 31.97 -20.42 13.01
N TRP A 163 30.92 -19.96 12.34
CA TRP A 163 30.75 -18.56 11.98
C TRP A 163 30.51 -17.67 13.19
N LEU A 164 29.59 -18.01 14.10
CA LEU A 164 29.34 -17.24 15.33
C LEU A 164 30.59 -17.10 16.20
N LYS A 165 31.35 -18.19 16.38
CA LYS A 165 32.63 -18.19 17.13
C LYS A 165 33.64 -17.21 16.52
N ARG A 166 33.82 -17.23 15.19
CA ARG A 166 34.70 -16.27 14.48
C ARG A 166 34.23 -14.83 14.66
N MET A 167 32.93 -14.56 14.49
CA MET A 167 32.36 -13.23 14.68
C MET A 167 32.53 -12.70 16.12
N TYR A 168 32.52 -13.60 17.12
CA TYR A 168 32.79 -13.26 18.50
C TYR A 168 34.28 -12.97 18.76
N ASP A 169 35.19 -13.78 18.22
CA ASP A 169 36.63 -13.57 18.37
C ASP A 169 37.14 -12.35 17.61
N ASP A 170 36.61 -12.05 16.42
CA ASP A 170 36.94 -10.85 15.66
C ASP A 170 36.45 -9.56 16.35
N ARG A 171 35.42 -9.66 17.20
CA ARG A 171 34.99 -8.57 18.09
C ARG A 171 35.95 -8.35 19.27
N LYS A 172 36.80 -9.31 19.64
CA LYS A 172 37.81 -9.14 20.71
C LYS A 172 39.12 -8.49 20.23
N LYS A 173 39.33 -8.46 18.91
CA LYS A 173 40.56 -7.94 18.27
C LYS A 173 40.50 -6.45 17.90
N ASN A 174 39.32 -5.84 18.06
CA ASN A 174 39.01 -4.44 17.76
C ASN A 174 38.51 -3.74 19.03
#